data_AF-A0AA97I3D2-F1
#
_entry.id   AF-A0AA97I3D2-F1
#
_cell.length_a   1.000
_cell.length_b   1.000
_cell.length_c   1.000
_cell.angle_alpha   90.00
_cell.angle_beta   90.00
_cell.angle_gamma   90.00
#
_symmetry.space_group_name_H-M   'P 1'
#
loop_
_entity.id
_entity.type
_entity.pdbx_description
1 polymer ?
#
loop_
_entity_poly.entity_id
_entity_poly.type
_entity_poly.pdbx_seq_one_letter_code
_entity_poly.pdbx_strand_id
1 'polypeptide(L)'
;MFSNSGISKLTLVLVIISFILVSGCTSEGDACISVLSDINSLENTANGRLKVMDFEEPDELLRAQSEASLTQYSEALYLMTDSGASSCMPDINYKNRIRSIQLKTGLLELYMSLDDADKTIKTLSVLDYPEYRAALKDSITLLNSLRDESLYLLVMAGEIDPELLSPENAAMIPLVKSDIELLKKQIDAKISILQKYQ
;
A
#
# COMPACT_ATOMS: atom_id res chain seq x y z
N MET A 1 -22.67 61.51 57.95
CA MET A 1 -23.12 60.66 56.84
C MET A 1 -21.91 60.35 55.99
N PHE A 2 -21.45 59.09 56.02
CA PHE A 2 -20.27 58.61 55.31
C PHE A 2 -20.60 58.44 53.82
N SER A 3 -19.76 58.97 52.93
CA SER A 3 -19.69 58.52 51.53
C SER A 3 -18.24 58.56 51.04
N ASN A 4 -17.63 57.38 51.07
CA ASN A 4 -16.60 56.82 50.20
C ASN A 4 -15.55 57.74 49.56
N SER A 5 -14.40 57.83 50.22
CA SER A 5 -13.08 57.72 49.59
C SER A 5 -12.81 56.25 49.24
N GLY A 6 -12.56 55.94 47.97
CA GLY A 6 -12.31 54.56 47.56
C GLY A 6 -11.81 54.42 46.14
N ILE A 7 -10.60 54.95 45.88
CA ILE A 7 -9.76 54.45 44.79
C ILE A 7 -9.47 52.99 45.12
N SER A 8 -10.19 52.06 44.50
CA SER A 8 -9.92 50.63 44.62
C SER A 8 -10.21 49.96 43.29
N LYS A 9 -9.12 49.65 42.57
CA LYS A 9 -8.97 48.46 41.72
C LYS A 9 -10.05 48.22 40.67
N LEU A 10 -10.48 49.25 39.93
CA LEU A 10 -11.39 49.07 38.79
C LEU A 10 -10.71 49.08 37.41
N THR A 11 -9.38 49.02 37.35
CA THR A 11 -8.64 49.13 36.07
C THR A 11 -7.48 48.15 35.96
N LEU A 12 -7.64 46.92 36.47
CA LEU A 12 -6.64 45.85 36.28
C LEU A 12 -7.22 44.43 36.30
N VAL A 13 -8.45 44.20 35.83
CA VAL A 13 -9.04 42.85 35.71
C VAL A 13 -9.70 42.61 34.33
N LEU A 14 -9.44 43.47 33.34
CA LEU A 14 -10.02 43.36 31.99
C LEU A 14 -9.02 43.00 30.87
N VAL A 15 -7.81 42.55 31.23
CA VAL A 15 -6.81 42.06 30.25
C VAL A 15 -6.28 40.66 30.60
N ILE A 16 -6.80 40.00 31.64
CA ILE A 16 -6.38 38.64 32.05
C ILE A 16 -7.46 37.59 31.72
N ILE A 17 -8.40 37.90 30.82
CA ILE A 17 -9.40 36.93 30.30
C ILE A 17 -9.43 36.98 28.77
N SER A 18 -8.25 36.85 28.15
CA SER A 18 -8.13 36.57 26.70
C SER A 18 -6.94 35.67 26.35
N PHE A 19 -6.20 35.19 27.35
CA PHE A 19 -5.32 34.04 27.24
C PHE A 19 -5.92 32.86 28.01
N ILE A 20 -7.20 32.55 27.76
CA ILE A 20 -7.56 31.14 27.78
C ILE A 20 -6.98 30.61 26.48
N LEU A 21 -5.77 30.09 26.63
CA LEU A 21 -5.17 29.16 25.70
C LEU A 21 -6.27 28.20 25.23
N VAL A 22 -6.78 28.42 24.02
CA VAL A 22 -7.20 27.30 23.18
C VAL A 22 -5.91 26.63 22.72
N SER A 23 -5.13 26.13 23.67
CA SER A 23 -4.22 25.02 23.41
C SER A 23 -5.16 23.86 23.18
N GLY A 24 -5.49 23.64 21.91
CA GLY A 24 -6.23 22.46 21.47
C GLY A 24 -5.44 21.24 21.93
N CYS A 25 -5.80 20.72 23.09
CA CYS A 25 -5.57 19.32 23.41
C CYS A 25 -6.49 18.54 22.48
N THR A 26 -6.10 18.35 21.22
CA THR A 26 -6.57 17.15 20.51
C THR A 26 -6.12 16.01 21.39
N SER A 27 -7.07 15.30 21.99
CA SER A 27 -6.70 14.14 22.78
C SER A 27 -5.90 13.20 21.87
N GLU A 28 -4.93 12.46 22.40
CA GLU A 28 -4.20 11.45 21.62
C GLU A 28 -5.17 10.48 20.91
N GLY A 29 -6.38 10.31 21.47
CA GLY A 29 -7.51 9.61 20.85
C GLY A 29 -8.04 10.26 19.57
N ASP A 30 -8.20 11.59 19.53
CA ASP A 30 -8.72 12.29 18.34
C ASP A 30 -7.70 12.27 17.19
N ALA A 31 -6.42 12.42 17.51
CA ALA A 31 -5.33 12.37 16.54
C ALA A 31 -5.19 10.97 15.92
N CYS A 32 -5.25 9.91 16.73
CA CYS A 32 -5.11 8.54 16.24
C CYS A 32 -6.34 8.08 15.43
N ILE A 33 -7.54 8.59 15.73
CA ILE A 33 -8.76 8.35 14.93
C ILE A 33 -8.63 9.01 13.55
N SER A 34 -8.12 10.25 13.48
CA SER A 34 -7.95 10.96 12.21
C SER A 34 -7.00 10.22 11.26
N VAL A 35 -5.82 9.82 11.75
CA VAL A 35 -4.84 9.09 10.93
C VAL A 35 -5.40 7.75 10.45
N LEU A 36 -6.11 7.01 11.30
CA LEU A 36 -6.79 5.78 10.88
C LEU A 36 -7.85 6.01 9.81
N SER A 37 -8.59 7.12 9.89
CA SER A 37 -9.57 7.49 8.86
C SER A 37 -8.89 7.72 7.51
N ASP A 38 -7.76 8.42 7.49
CA ASP A 38 -7.00 8.69 6.26
C ASP A 38 -6.46 7.39 5.65
N ILE A 39 -5.86 6.53 6.47
CA ILE A 39 -5.40 5.18 6.06
C ILE A 39 -6.56 4.37 5.47
N ASN A 40 -7.70 4.33 6.14
CA ASN A 40 -8.89 3.62 5.65
C ASN A 40 -9.35 4.17 4.30
N SER A 41 -9.38 5.49 4.13
CA SER A 41 -9.83 6.14 2.90
C SER A 41 -8.91 5.80 1.72
N LEU A 42 -7.60 5.86 1.92
CA LEU A 42 -6.60 5.48 0.92
C LEU A 42 -6.73 4.01 0.53
N GLU A 43 -6.76 3.11 1.51
CA GLU A 43 -6.90 1.67 1.24
C GLU A 43 -8.23 1.34 0.54
N ASN A 44 -9.35 1.94 0.95
CA ASN A 44 -10.64 1.64 0.37
C ASN A 44 -10.75 2.11 -1.08
N THR A 45 -10.14 3.27 -1.39
CA THR A 45 -10.08 3.76 -2.76
C THR A 45 -9.24 2.83 -3.64
N ALA A 46 -8.08 2.37 -3.15
CA ALA A 46 -7.23 1.44 -3.87
C ALA A 46 -7.87 0.05 -4.02
N ASN A 47 -8.48 -0.47 -2.94
CA ASN A 47 -9.23 -1.72 -2.94
C ASN A 47 -10.38 -1.67 -3.96
N GLY A 48 -11.05 -0.53 -4.10
CA GLY A 48 -12.13 -0.33 -5.08
C GLY A 48 -11.67 -0.57 -6.51
N ARG A 49 -10.46 -0.11 -6.87
CA ARG A 49 -9.85 -0.39 -8.18
C ARG A 49 -9.37 -1.83 -8.27
N LEU A 50 -8.66 -2.31 -7.25
CA LEU A 50 -8.06 -3.64 -7.24
C LEU A 50 -9.11 -4.75 -7.43
N LYS A 51 -10.32 -4.59 -6.87
CA LYS A 51 -11.43 -5.55 -7.03
C LYS A 51 -11.93 -5.74 -8.46
N VAL A 52 -11.69 -4.76 -9.35
CA VAL A 52 -12.19 -4.77 -10.73
C VAL A 52 -11.07 -4.89 -11.76
N MET A 53 -9.81 -4.99 -11.30
CA MET A 53 -8.67 -5.26 -12.16
C MET A 53 -8.74 -6.70 -12.65
N ASP A 54 -8.45 -6.88 -13.94
CA ASP A 54 -8.35 -8.20 -14.55
C ASP A 54 -6.89 -8.44 -14.99
N PHE A 55 -6.17 -9.25 -14.23
CA PHE A 55 -4.77 -9.58 -14.52
C PHE A 55 -4.61 -10.67 -15.59
N GLU A 56 -5.71 -11.21 -16.14
CA GLU A 56 -5.68 -12.13 -17.29
C GLU A 56 -5.45 -11.39 -18.61
N GLU A 57 -6.00 -10.17 -18.75
CA GLU A 57 -5.96 -9.36 -19.97
C GLU A 57 -5.22 -8.03 -19.75
N PRO A 58 -3.87 -8.02 -19.81
CA PRO A 58 -3.10 -6.81 -19.54
C PRO A 58 -3.29 -5.75 -20.63
N ASP A 59 -3.65 -4.54 -20.20
CA ASP A 59 -3.73 -3.35 -21.06
C ASP A 59 -3.16 -2.09 -20.36
N GLU A 60 -3.11 -0.97 -21.09
CA GLU A 60 -2.62 0.31 -20.55
C GLU A 60 -3.51 0.87 -19.43
N LEU A 61 -4.80 0.54 -19.44
CA LEU A 61 -5.74 0.98 -18.41
C LEU A 61 -5.44 0.27 -17.09
N LEU A 62 -5.21 -1.04 -17.13
CA LEU A 62 -4.81 -1.85 -15.99
C LEU A 62 -3.52 -1.30 -15.39
N ARG A 63 -2.50 -1.03 -16.21
CA ARG A 63 -1.25 -0.43 -15.72
C ARG A 63 -1.47 0.90 -15.00
N ALA A 64 -2.22 1.82 -15.61
CA ALA A 64 -2.50 3.11 -14.99
C ALA A 64 -3.28 2.97 -13.66
N GLN A 65 -4.22 2.04 -13.60
CA GLN A 65 -4.94 1.74 -12.36
C GLN A 65 -4.02 1.11 -11.31
N SER A 66 -3.09 0.24 -11.70
CA SER A 66 -2.10 -0.37 -10.80
C SER A 66 -1.18 0.68 -10.21
N GLU A 67 -0.66 1.62 -11.01
CA GLU A 67 0.19 2.72 -10.54
C GLU A 67 -0.56 3.63 -9.54
N ALA A 68 -1.83 3.96 -9.84
CA ALA A 68 -2.67 4.76 -8.96
C ALA A 68 -2.97 4.05 -7.62
N SER A 69 -3.28 2.75 -7.66
CA SER A 69 -3.50 1.97 -6.44
C SER A 69 -2.22 1.76 -5.63
N LEU A 70 -1.08 1.54 -6.29
CA LEU A 70 0.21 1.41 -5.62
C LEU A 70 0.57 2.70 -4.87
N THR A 71 0.34 3.86 -5.49
CA THR A 71 0.56 5.16 -4.84
C THR A 71 -0.26 5.28 -3.55
N GLN A 72 -1.55 4.94 -3.61
CA GLN A 72 -2.44 5.04 -2.45
C GLN A 72 -2.08 4.03 -1.34
N TYR A 73 -1.73 2.79 -1.69
CA TYR A 73 -1.27 1.82 -0.70
C TYR A 73 0.08 2.22 -0.09
N SER A 74 0.99 2.79 -0.87
CA SER A 74 2.28 3.28 -0.37
C SER A 74 2.10 4.45 0.59
N GLU A 75 1.17 5.36 0.30
CA GLU A 75 0.81 6.46 1.20
C GLU A 75 0.15 5.94 2.48
N ALA A 76 -0.76 4.98 2.39
CA ALA A 76 -1.35 4.33 3.56
C ALA A 76 -0.28 3.63 4.42
N LEU A 77 0.67 2.94 3.79
CA LEU A 77 1.79 2.27 4.47
C LEU A 77 2.74 3.27 5.13
N TYR A 78 3.00 4.41 4.47
CA TYR A 78 3.77 5.50 5.04
C TYR A 78 3.10 6.06 6.30
N LEU A 79 1.81 6.42 6.22
CA LEU A 79 1.05 6.91 7.37
C LEU A 79 1.02 5.92 8.53
N MET A 80 0.84 4.62 8.23
CA MET A 80 0.93 3.56 9.23
C MET A 80 2.32 3.47 9.87
N THR A 81 3.37 3.54 9.08
CA THR A 81 4.74 3.41 9.59
C THR A 81 5.11 4.63 10.46
N ASP A 82 4.70 5.82 10.04
CA ASP A 82 4.89 7.07 10.78
C ASP A 82 4.11 7.11 12.09
N SER A 83 2.84 6.65 12.08
CA SER A 83 2.01 6.64 13.29
C SER A 83 2.38 5.55 14.29
N GLY A 84 2.97 4.45 13.82
CA GLY A 84 3.24 3.25 14.62
C GLY A 84 1.96 2.57 15.14
N ALA A 85 2.16 1.58 16.02
CA ALA A 85 1.08 0.97 16.78
C ALA A 85 0.55 1.95 17.84
N SER A 86 -0.76 1.92 18.11
CA SER A 86 -1.43 2.89 18.97
C SER A 86 -2.59 2.27 19.74
N SER A 87 -3.25 3.05 20.60
CA SER A 87 -4.42 2.58 21.35
C SER A 87 -5.63 2.26 20.45
N CYS A 88 -5.75 2.93 19.29
CA CYS A 88 -6.80 2.64 18.31
C CYS A 88 -6.44 1.51 17.35
N MET A 89 -5.16 1.11 17.29
CA MET A 89 -4.69 -0.03 16.51
C MET A 89 -3.58 -0.76 17.27
N PRO A 90 -3.95 -1.75 18.10
CA PRO A 90 -2.99 -2.54 18.87
C PRO A 90 -1.93 -3.19 17.98
N ASP A 91 -0.75 -3.46 18.53
CA ASP A 91 0.44 -3.95 17.79
C ASP A 91 0.16 -5.15 16.88
N ILE A 92 -0.68 -6.09 17.31
CA ILE A 92 -1.02 -7.26 16.50
C ILE A 92 -1.85 -6.89 15.25
N ASN A 93 -2.87 -6.03 15.40
CA ASN A 93 -3.68 -5.52 14.30
C ASN A 93 -2.84 -4.63 13.38
N TYR A 94 -1.96 -3.81 13.95
CA TYR A 94 -1.03 -2.96 13.23
C TYR A 94 -0.13 -3.77 12.29
N LYS A 95 0.60 -4.76 12.83
CA LYS A 95 1.49 -5.63 12.05
C LYS A 95 0.73 -6.41 10.98
N ASN A 96 -0.45 -6.92 11.31
CA ASN A 96 -1.27 -7.67 10.38
C ASN A 96 -1.78 -6.78 9.23
N ARG A 97 -2.16 -5.54 9.54
CA ARG A 97 -2.60 -4.57 8.53
C ARG A 97 -1.45 -4.08 7.65
N ILE A 98 -0.26 -3.86 8.19
CA ILE A 98 0.96 -3.60 7.40
C ILE A 98 1.19 -4.71 6.38
N ARG A 99 1.17 -5.98 6.82
CA ARG A 99 1.35 -7.13 5.92
C ARG A 99 0.28 -7.18 4.83
N SER A 100 -0.97 -6.91 5.19
CA SER A 100 -2.06 -6.80 4.21
C SER A 100 -1.81 -5.73 3.16
N ILE A 101 -1.34 -4.54 3.55
CA ILE A 101 -1.00 -3.48 2.59
C ILE A 101 0.21 -3.88 1.74
N GLN A 102 1.26 -4.42 2.35
CA GLN A 102 2.46 -4.89 1.66
C GLN A 102 2.17 -6.00 0.64
N LEU A 103 1.23 -6.90 0.94
CA LEU A 103 0.79 -7.93 -0.01
C LEU A 103 0.14 -7.29 -1.24
N LYS A 104 -0.71 -6.28 -1.03
CA LYS A 104 -1.40 -5.56 -2.11
C LYS A 104 -0.42 -4.74 -2.96
N THR A 105 0.57 -4.07 -2.35
CA THR A 105 1.63 -3.38 -3.10
C THR A 105 2.46 -4.38 -3.90
N GLY A 106 2.86 -5.49 -3.27
CA GLY A 106 3.66 -6.53 -3.93
C GLY A 106 2.96 -7.17 -5.13
N LEU A 107 1.64 -7.40 -5.08
CA LEU A 107 0.88 -7.84 -6.26
C LEU A 107 1.01 -6.84 -7.42
N LEU A 108 0.82 -5.54 -7.14
CA LEU A 108 0.87 -4.49 -8.17
C LEU A 108 2.28 -4.35 -8.76
N GLU A 109 3.31 -4.41 -7.91
CA GLU A 109 4.71 -4.36 -8.32
C GLU A 109 5.10 -5.59 -9.16
N LEU A 110 4.66 -6.79 -8.76
CA LEU A 110 4.84 -8.03 -9.50
C LEU A 110 4.22 -7.94 -10.90
N TYR A 111 2.98 -7.45 -10.99
CA TYR A 111 2.29 -7.25 -12.27
C TYR A 111 3.04 -6.27 -13.18
N MET A 112 3.38 -5.08 -12.68
CA MET A 112 4.07 -4.07 -13.50
C MET A 112 5.45 -4.55 -13.97
N SER A 113 6.16 -5.26 -13.11
CA SER A 113 7.46 -5.85 -13.46
C SER A 113 7.32 -6.95 -14.51
N LEU A 114 6.24 -7.75 -14.45
CA LEU A 114 5.93 -8.73 -15.48
C LEU A 114 5.55 -8.08 -16.81
N ASP A 115 4.76 -6.99 -16.79
CA ASP A 115 4.42 -6.22 -17.98
C ASP A 115 5.67 -5.62 -18.66
N ASP A 116 6.62 -5.10 -17.86
CA ASP A 116 7.89 -4.58 -18.39
C ASP A 116 8.82 -5.69 -18.89
N ALA A 117 8.84 -6.85 -18.22
CA ALA A 117 9.52 -8.05 -18.73
C ALA A 117 8.93 -8.49 -20.07
N ASP A 118 7.60 -8.45 -20.23
CA ASP A 118 6.93 -8.81 -21.48
C ASP A 118 7.27 -7.88 -22.64
N LYS A 119 7.36 -6.58 -22.39
CA LYS A 119 7.85 -5.61 -23.38
C LYS A 119 9.26 -5.96 -23.82
N THR A 120 10.15 -6.29 -22.88
CA THR A 120 11.53 -6.68 -23.17
C THR A 120 11.58 -7.97 -24.00
N ILE A 121 10.83 -9.00 -23.60
CA ILE A 121 10.78 -10.29 -24.29
C ILE A 121 10.29 -10.14 -25.73
N LYS A 122 9.29 -9.29 -25.97
CA LYS A 122 8.76 -9.02 -27.32
C LYS A 122 9.82 -8.43 -28.27
N THR A 123 10.85 -7.76 -27.74
CA THR A 123 11.95 -7.20 -28.55
C THR A 123 13.07 -8.19 -28.86
N LEU A 124 13.09 -9.38 -28.24
CA LEU A 124 14.17 -10.36 -28.47
C LEU A 124 14.27 -10.78 -29.94
N SER A 125 13.14 -10.89 -30.65
CA SER A 125 13.10 -11.37 -32.04
C SER A 125 13.77 -10.43 -33.05
N VAL A 126 14.05 -9.18 -32.68
CA VAL A 126 14.69 -8.19 -33.56
C VAL A 126 16.17 -7.97 -33.23
N LEU A 127 16.74 -8.71 -32.27
CA LEU A 127 18.15 -8.63 -31.91
C LEU A 127 18.98 -9.62 -32.73
N ASP A 128 20.17 -9.18 -33.14
CA ASP A 128 21.19 -10.04 -33.75
C ASP A 128 21.97 -10.83 -32.69
N TYR A 129 22.80 -11.77 -33.14
CA TYR A 129 23.79 -12.42 -32.28
C TYR A 129 25.05 -11.55 -32.20
N PRO A 130 25.65 -11.35 -31.00
CA PRO A 130 25.41 -12.04 -29.72
C PRO A 130 24.37 -11.41 -28.78
N GLU A 131 23.82 -10.24 -29.10
CA GLU A 131 22.92 -9.43 -28.26
C GLU A 131 21.68 -10.21 -27.85
N TYR A 132 21.10 -10.98 -28.77
CA TYR A 132 19.99 -11.90 -28.53
C TYR A 132 20.27 -12.84 -27.36
N ARG A 133 21.45 -13.45 -27.31
CA ARG A 133 21.80 -14.45 -26.31
C ARG A 133 21.92 -13.84 -24.92
N ALA A 134 22.49 -12.64 -24.82
CA ALA A 134 22.59 -11.90 -23.57
C ALA A 134 21.18 -11.51 -23.08
N ALA A 135 20.37 -10.89 -23.94
CA ALA A 135 19.02 -10.45 -23.59
C ALA A 135 18.09 -11.61 -23.21
N LEU A 136 18.22 -12.78 -23.87
CA LEU A 136 17.48 -13.99 -23.52
C LEU A 136 17.84 -14.47 -22.10
N LYS A 137 19.13 -14.51 -21.77
CA LYS A 137 19.60 -14.90 -20.44
C LYS A 137 19.10 -13.94 -19.36
N ASP A 138 19.16 -12.64 -19.63
CA ASP A 138 18.72 -11.61 -18.70
C ASP A 138 17.21 -11.67 -18.47
N SER A 139 16.43 -11.88 -19.54
CA SER A 139 14.97 -12.07 -19.45
C SER A 139 14.59 -13.30 -18.62
N ILE A 140 15.28 -14.43 -18.80
CA ILE A 140 15.06 -15.63 -17.98
C ILE A 140 15.45 -15.37 -16.51
N THR A 141 16.53 -14.63 -16.26
CA THR A 141 16.96 -14.27 -14.90
C THR A 141 15.93 -13.40 -14.21
N LEU A 142 15.42 -12.37 -14.89
CA LEU A 142 14.35 -11.51 -14.40
C LEU A 142 13.09 -12.31 -14.07
N LEU A 143 12.62 -13.16 -15.00
CA LEU A 143 11.42 -13.98 -14.75
C LEU A 143 11.59 -14.94 -13.56
N ASN A 144 12.79 -15.51 -13.34
CA ASN A 144 13.04 -16.32 -12.14
C ASN A 144 12.96 -15.47 -10.87
N SER A 145 13.47 -14.24 -10.88
CA SER A 145 13.32 -13.31 -9.75
C SER A 145 11.84 -13.01 -9.45
N LEU A 146 11.04 -12.73 -10.49
CA LEU A 146 9.60 -12.49 -10.34
C LEU A 146 8.87 -13.74 -9.84
N ARG A 147 9.31 -14.95 -10.25
CA ARG A 147 8.76 -16.20 -9.71
C ARG A 147 9.04 -16.32 -8.21
N ASP A 148 10.26 -16.04 -7.78
CA ASP A 148 10.63 -16.14 -6.36
C ASP A 148 9.89 -15.08 -5.51
N GLU A 149 9.71 -13.87 -6.05
CA GLU A 149 8.88 -12.83 -5.44
C GLU A 149 7.41 -13.27 -5.32
N SER A 150 6.82 -13.85 -6.37
CA SER A 150 5.45 -14.38 -6.30
C SER A 150 5.29 -15.45 -5.22
N LEU A 151 6.29 -16.32 -5.04
CA LEU A 151 6.29 -17.34 -3.99
C LEU A 151 6.35 -16.71 -2.59
N TYR A 152 7.19 -15.68 -2.42
CA TYR A 152 7.27 -14.93 -1.17
C TYR A 152 5.92 -14.26 -0.83
N LEU A 153 5.26 -13.64 -1.81
CA LEU A 153 3.95 -13.01 -1.62
C LEU A 153 2.87 -14.05 -1.26
N LEU A 154 2.90 -15.26 -1.84
CA LEU A 154 1.98 -16.33 -1.46
C LEU A 154 2.19 -16.82 -0.02
N VAL A 155 3.44 -16.85 0.46
CA VAL A 155 3.74 -17.14 1.87
C VAL A 155 3.19 -16.03 2.76
N MET A 156 3.44 -14.76 2.42
CA MET A 156 2.91 -13.61 3.15
C MET A 156 1.38 -13.64 3.24
N ALA A 157 0.69 -13.98 2.15
CA ALA A 157 -0.76 -14.13 2.14
C ALA A 157 -1.26 -15.20 3.11
N GLY A 158 -0.50 -16.27 3.32
CA GLY A 158 -0.82 -17.32 4.29
C GLY A 158 -0.56 -16.95 5.75
N GLU A 159 0.25 -15.92 6.01
CA GLU A 159 0.58 -15.45 7.36
C GLU A 159 -0.34 -14.32 7.86
N ILE A 160 -1.20 -13.78 6.99
CA ILE A 160 -2.17 -12.75 7.36
C ILE A 160 -3.37 -13.40 8.04
N ASP A 161 -3.68 -12.94 9.25
CA ASP A 161 -4.88 -13.34 9.98
C ASP A 161 -6.07 -12.46 9.57
N PRO A 162 -7.07 -12.97 8.83
CA PRO A 162 -8.20 -12.15 8.38
C PRO A 162 -9.09 -11.67 9.52
N GLU A 163 -9.07 -12.31 10.70
CA GLU A 163 -9.89 -11.92 11.85
C GLU A 163 -9.40 -10.60 12.49
N LEU A 164 -8.15 -10.22 12.22
CA LEU A 164 -7.53 -8.99 12.71
C LEU A 164 -7.65 -7.81 11.74
N LEU A 165 -8.36 -7.98 10.62
CA LEU A 165 -8.60 -6.94 9.60
C LEU A 165 -10.06 -6.49 9.60
N SER A 166 -10.31 -5.34 8.96
CA SER A 166 -11.69 -4.98 8.59
C SER A 166 -12.24 -6.01 7.59
N PRO A 167 -13.56 -6.26 7.55
CA PRO A 167 -14.16 -7.21 6.61
C PRO A 167 -13.80 -6.93 5.15
N GLU A 168 -13.72 -5.64 4.79
CA GLU A 168 -13.32 -5.20 3.44
C GLU A 168 -11.88 -5.60 3.11
N ASN A 169 -10.95 -5.43 4.04
CA ASN A 169 -9.55 -5.80 3.86
C ASN A 169 -9.34 -7.32 3.92
N ALA A 170 -10.03 -8.01 4.82
CA ALA A 170 -10.01 -9.47 4.91
C ALA A 170 -10.47 -10.12 3.59
N ALA A 171 -11.53 -9.58 2.97
CA ALA A 171 -12.05 -10.07 1.69
C ALA A 171 -11.08 -9.87 0.52
N MET A 172 -10.13 -8.92 0.60
CA MET A 172 -9.11 -8.74 -0.44
C MET A 172 -8.05 -9.82 -0.43
N ILE A 173 -7.73 -10.42 0.72
CA ILE A 173 -6.65 -11.41 0.84
C ILE A 173 -6.81 -12.60 -0.12
N PRO A 174 -7.98 -13.30 -0.19
CA PRO A 174 -8.14 -14.40 -1.14
C PRO A 174 -8.11 -13.95 -2.61
N LEU A 175 -8.59 -12.73 -2.92
CA LEU A 175 -8.54 -12.18 -4.28
C LEU A 175 -7.09 -11.93 -4.70
N VAL A 176 -6.34 -11.20 -3.88
CA VAL A 176 -4.92 -10.90 -4.12
C VAL A 176 -4.09 -12.17 -4.23
N LYS A 177 -4.35 -13.16 -3.38
CA LYS A 177 -3.69 -14.47 -3.46
C LYS A 177 -3.96 -15.15 -4.81
N SER A 178 -5.22 -15.17 -5.26
CA SER A 178 -5.60 -15.74 -6.56
C SER A 178 -4.88 -15.04 -7.72
N ASP A 179 -4.78 -13.72 -7.68
CA ASP A 179 -4.10 -12.94 -8.72
C ASP A 179 -2.58 -13.20 -8.73
N ILE A 180 -1.95 -13.34 -7.56
CA ILE A 180 -0.54 -13.75 -7.48
C ILE A 180 -0.34 -15.15 -8.07
N GLU A 181 -1.23 -16.11 -7.78
CA GLU A 181 -1.17 -17.46 -8.36
C GLU A 181 -1.30 -17.45 -9.89
N LEU A 182 -2.19 -16.60 -10.41
CA LEU A 182 -2.34 -16.37 -11.85
C LEU A 182 -1.06 -15.80 -12.47
N LEU A 183 -0.52 -14.70 -11.93
CA LEU A 183 0.70 -14.07 -12.46
C LEU A 183 1.89 -15.03 -12.39
N LYS A 184 2.02 -15.79 -11.29
CA LYS A 184 3.03 -16.84 -11.17
C LYS A 184 2.91 -17.88 -12.28
N LYS A 185 1.71 -18.36 -12.59
CA LYS A 185 1.48 -19.32 -13.69
C LYS A 185 1.89 -18.73 -15.04
N GLN A 186 1.62 -17.44 -15.28
CA GLN A 186 2.07 -16.75 -16.48
C GLN A 186 3.61 -16.67 -16.55
N ILE A 187 4.27 -16.34 -15.43
CA ILE A 187 5.74 -16.31 -15.30
C ILE A 187 6.34 -17.69 -15.62
N ASP A 188 5.82 -18.75 -15.00
CA ASP A 188 6.28 -20.13 -15.21
C ASP A 188 6.16 -20.56 -16.68
N ALA A 189 5.05 -20.21 -17.34
CA ALA A 189 4.84 -20.48 -18.75
C ALA A 189 5.87 -19.76 -19.63
N LYS A 190 6.17 -18.49 -19.34
CA LYS A 190 7.16 -17.70 -20.09
C LYS A 190 8.58 -18.25 -19.92
N ILE A 191 8.98 -18.60 -18.70
CA ILE A 191 10.27 -19.25 -18.43
C ILE A 191 10.40 -20.52 -19.27
N SER A 192 9.38 -21.39 -19.23
CA SER A 192 9.35 -22.65 -19.99
C SER A 192 9.47 -22.44 -21.49
N ILE A 193 8.86 -21.38 -22.04
CA ILE A 193 8.98 -21.02 -23.45
C ILE A 193 10.40 -20.54 -23.77
N LEU A 194 10.92 -19.58 -23.02
CA LEU A 194 12.23 -18.96 -23.31
C LEU A 194 13.39 -19.96 -23.15
N GLN A 195 13.30 -20.89 -22.21
CA GLN A 195 14.31 -21.94 -22.03
C GLN A 195 14.45 -22.87 -23.25
N LYS A 196 13.44 -22.96 -24.13
CA LYS A 196 13.54 -23.74 -25.38
C LYS A 196 14.46 -23.10 -26.42
N TYR A 197 14.81 -21.82 -26.24
CA TYR A 197 15.65 -21.04 -27.15
C TYR A 197 17.06 -20.80 -26.61
N GLN A 198 17.41 -21.35 -25.44
CA GLN A 198 18.78 -21.35 -24.91
C GLN A 198 19.67 -22.35 -25.65
#